data_AF-A0A813GQ51-F1
#
_entry.id   AF-A0A813GQ51-F1
#
_cell.length_a   1.000
_cell.length_b   1.000
_cell.length_c   1.000
_cell.angle_alpha   90.00
_cell.angle_beta   90.00
_cell.angle_gamma   90.00
#
_symmetry.space_group_name_H-M   'P 1'
#
loop_
_entity.id
_entity.type
_entity.pdbx_description
1 polymer ?
#
loop_
_entity_poly.entity_id
_entity_poly.type
_entity_poly.pdbx_seq_one_letter_code
_entity_poly.pdbx_strand_id
1 'polypeptide(L)'
;SNSFGLGVAPRPLLDPSAMRNPGRIASPGLQAHFRATRVATPTPACRQPCGRPQLGTGCPPASGHDDTLAGLVSHLMRVKDRGELPSLPLLLECMQRIGDLDVSSTAGDGHIWMIAPVLRAARDQLLQGSGDRQVLEVQSSNLKSRAEDLLAEADEIEEGQLSREESFHQQASRQRLEIQDLSEKTHQWQQERLAAEADSEDFLRQAAVDRMDSWYEEQHRMEAEIASLAASVSSLRANMFSDVVEPRQNTEARLDEARKKLHVLQPKLAEQEEIRRVLEKGEEEIEDLKRQIQKKQDEDASNDTPRTRRASRLRTGAT
;
A
#
# COMPACT_ATOMS: atom_id res chain seq x y z
N SER A 1 22.85 -22.65 5.25
CA SER A 1 22.36 -22.34 6.61
C SER A 1 22.47 -20.85 6.85
N ASN A 2 21.45 -20.08 6.47
CA ASN A 2 21.35 -18.64 6.77
C ASN A 2 19.88 -18.35 7.05
N SER A 3 19.57 -18.15 8.33
CA SER A 3 18.24 -17.84 8.86
C SER A 3 18.08 -16.33 8.95
N PHE A 4 17.47 -15.71 7.94
CA PHE A 4 16.91 -14.37 8.04
C PHE A 4 15.45 -14.49 8.51
N GLY A 5 15.27 -14.46 9.83
CA GLY A 5 13.95 -14.32 10.46
C GLY A 5 13.61 -12.84 10.60
N LEU A 6 12.96 -12.26 9.58
CA LEU A 6 12.31 -10.95 9.71
C LEU A 6 10.99 -11.15 10.45
N GLY A 7 11.01 -10.89 11.76
CA GLY A 7 9.83 -10.82 12.60
C GLY A 7 8.99 -9.60 12.24
N VAL A 8 8.01 -9.80 11.36
CA VAL A 8 6.94 -8.83 11.11
C VAL A 8 5.94 -8.96 12.26
N ALA A 9 5.92 -7.97 13.14
CA ALA A 9 4.88 -7.84 14.16
C ALA A 9 3.52 -7.59 13.48
N PRO A 10 2.45 -8.32 13.84
CA PRO A 10 1.14 -8.06 13.30
C PRO A 10 0.63 -6.71 13.82
N ARG A 11 0.33 -5.79 12.89
CA ARG A 11 -0.40 -4.56 13.18
C ARG A 11 -1.79 -4.95 13.75
N PRO A 12 -2.25 -4.33 14.84
CA PRO A 12 -3.61 -4.56 15.31
C PRO A 12 -4.59 -4.05 14.25
N LEU A 13 -5.48 -4.94 13.82
CA LEU A 13 -6.69 -4.61 13.07
C LEU A 13 -7.53 -3.65 13.94
N LEU A 14 -7.46 -2.36 13.61
CA LEU A 14 -8.39 -1.37 14.12
C LEU A 14 -9.77 -1.70 13.55
N ASP A 15 -10.67 -2.08 14.44
CA ASP A 15 -12.08 -2.32 14.17
C ASP A 15 -12.78 -1.01 13.75
N PRO A 16 -13.28 -0.90 12.51
CA PRO A 16 -14.00 0.30 12.05
C PRO A 16 -15.40 0.46 12.67
N SER A 17 -15.83 -0.44 13.56
CA SER A 17 -17.17 -0.42 14.16
C SER A 17 -17.33 0.54 15.35
N ALA A 18 -16.26 1.20 15.81
CA ALA A 18 -16.31 2.10 16.97
C ALA A 18 -16.77 3.55 16.66
N MET A 19 -17.01 3.91 15.40
CA MET A 19 -17.49 5.25 15.03
C MET A 19 -19.00 5.25 14.74
N ARG A 20 -19.83 5.06 15.79
CA ARG A 20 -21.24 5.46 15.76
C ARG A 20 -21.77 5.62 17.18
N ASN A 21 -21.60 6.81 17.74
CA ASN A 21 -22.51 7.40 18.72
C ASN A 21 -22.16 8.88 19.00
N PRO A 22 -22.57 9.84 18.15
CA PRO A 22 -22.70 11.22 18.57
C PRO A 22 -24.09 11.37 19.21
N GLY A 23 -24.24 10.92 20.46
CA GLY A 23 -25.58 10.83 21.03
C GLY A 23 -25.65 10.45 22.49
N ARG A 24 -24.80 11.03 23.34
CA ARG A 24 -25.03 11.10 24.79
C ARG A 24 -24.09 12.13 25.42
N ILE A 25 -24.37 13.40 25.15
CA ILE A 25 -24.06 14.44 26.12
C ILE A 25 -25.04 14.21 27.25
N ALA A 26 -24.59 13.47 28.26
CA ALA A 26 -25.25 13.43 29.55
C ALA A 26 -25.11 14.83 30.14
N SER A 27 -26.09 15.69 29.90
CA SER A 27 -26.30 16.88 30.71
C SER A 27 -26.56 16.40 32.13
N PRO A 28 -25.70 16.73 33.13
CA PRO A 28 -26.09 16.57 34.52
C PRO A 28 -27.23 17.57 34.73
N GLY A 29 -28.46 17.04 34.75
CA GLY A 29 -29.66 17.82 35.00
C GLY A 29 -29.49 18.59 36.29
N LEU A 30 -29.61 19.91 36.16
CA LEU A 30 -29.85 20.91 37.20
C LEU A 30 -31.17 20.61 37.94
N GLN A 31 -31.34 19.42 38.51
CA GLN A 31 -32.38 19.06 39.45
C GLN A 31 -31.91 19.35 40.88
N ALA A 32 -31.70 20.62 41.23
CA ALA A 32 -31.57 21.01 42.64
C ALA A 32 -31.81 22.51 42.92
N HIS A 33 -32.55 23.25 42.09
CA HIS A 33 -32.90 24.64 42.40
C HIS A 33 -34.39 24.94 42.24
N PHE A 34 -35.23 24.10 42.85
CA PHE A 34 -36.58 24.49 43.26
C PHE A 34 -36.75 24.22 44.76
N ARG A 35 -35.89 24.83 45.59
CA ARG A 35 -36.29 25.19 46.95
C ARG A 35 -36.93 26.57 46.86
N ALA A 36 -38.24 26.54 46.65
CA ALA A 36 -39.11 27.69 46.80
C ALA A 36 -38.82 28.34 48.17
N THR A 37 -38.21 29.51 48.12
CA THR A 37 -38.25 30.51 49.16
C THR A 37 -39.73 30.82 49.43
N ARG A 38 -40.32 30.12 50.40
CA ARG A 38 -41.47 30.64 51.13
C ARG A 38 -40.97 31.87 51.89
N VAL A 39 -40.94 33.01 51.20
CA VAL A 39 -40.95 34.31 51.86
C VAL A 39 -42.30 34.39 52.54
N ALA A 40 -42.29 34.10 53.85
CA ALA A 40 -43.39 34.42 54.73
C ALA A 40 -43.62 35.93 54.63
N THR A 41 -44.66 36.31 53.88
CA THR A 41 -45.22 37.64 53.94
C THR A 41 -45.71 37.82 55.38
N PRO A 42 -45.18 38.77 56.17
CA PRO A 42 -45.73 39.04 57.48
C PRO A 42 -47.12 39.65 57.26
N THR A 43 -48.17 38.86 57.45
CA THR A 43 -49.52 39.36 57.63
C THR A 43 -49.50 40.35 58.79
N PRO A 44 -49.75 41.65 58.60
CA PRO A 44 -49.89 42.56 59.72
C PRO A 44 -51.20 42.21 60.43
N ALA A 45 -51.08 41.60 61.60
CA ALA A 45 -52.18 41.47 62.55
C ALA A 45 -52.52 42.85 63.12
N CYS A 46 -53.25 43.68 62.36
CA CYS A 46 -53.95 44.84 62.88
C CYS A 46 -55.44 44.50 62.99
N ARG A 47 -55.81 43.74 64.02
CA ARG A 47 -57.18 43.76 64.55
C ARG A 47 -57.21 44.75 65.72
N GLN A 48 -57.25 46.03 65.40
CA GLN A 48 -57.83 47.02 66.32
C GLN A 48 -59.36 46.98 66.14
N PRO A 49 -60.15 46.80 67.20
CA PRO A 49 -61.58 47.06 67.13
C PRO A 49 -61.77 48.57 67.06
N CYS A 50 -61.96 49.09 65.85
CA CYS A 50 -62.39 50.47 65.66
C CYS A 50 -63.77 50.61 66.31
N GLY A 51 -63.86 51.51 67.30
CA GLY A 51 -65.08 51.84 68.01
C GLY A 51 -66.23 52.11 67.03
N ARG A 52 -67.30 51.33 67.21
CA ARG A 52 -68.54 51.45 66.45
C ARG A 52 -69.22 52.78 66.86
N PRO A 53 -69.51 53.72 65.94
CA PRO A 53 -70.47 54.76 66.24
C PRO A 53 -71.83 54.08 66.39
N GLN A 54 -72.40 54.19 67.58
CA GLN A 54 -73.71 53.66 67.93
C GLN A 54 -74.78 54.52 67.22
N LEU A 55 -75.04 54.21 65.95
CA LEU A 55 -76.21 54.67 65.23
C LEU A 55 -77.37 53.70 65.50
N GLY A 56 -78.56 54.30 65.65
CA GLY A 56 -79.83 53.75 66.11
C GLY A 56 -80.10 52.26 65.86
N THR A 57 -80.75 51.65 66.85
CA THR A 57 -81.32 50.31 66.87
C THR A 57 -82.39 50.11 65.77
N GLY A 58 -81.95 49.94 64.52
CA GLY A 58 -82.70 49.24 63.50
C GLY A 58 -82.24 47.78 63.50
N CYS A 59 -82.95 46.89 64.19
CA CYS A 59 -82.70 45.46 64.05
C CYS A 59 -82.99 45.04 62.59
N PRO A 60 -82.07 44.31 61.92
CA PRO A 60 -82.40 43.70 60.64
C PRO A 60 -83.53 42.68 60.83
N PRO A 61 -84.51 42.60 59.92
CA PRO A 61 -85.61 41.66 60.03
C PRO A 61 -85.08 40.21 60.06
N ALA A 62 -85.59 39.41 60.99
CA ALA A 62 -85.24 38.01 61.14
C ALA A 62 -85.79 37.19 59.95
N SER A 63 -84.87 36.78 59.07
CA SER A 63 -84.95 35.61 58.17
C SER A 63 -86.37 35.21 57.70
N GLY A 64 -86.84 35.86 56.64
CA GLY A 64 -87.81 35.30 55.70
C GLY A 64 -87.15 35.27 54.31
N HIS A 65 -87.33 34.17 53.58
CA HIS A 65 -87.00 34.10 52.15
C HIS A 65 -87.90 35.08 51.40
N ASP A 66 -87.44 36.30 51.19
CA ASP A 66 -88.12 37.26 50.33
C ASP A 66 -87.07 37.91 49.43
N ASP A 67 -87.37 37.99 48.13
CA ASP A 67 -86.68 38.76 47.10
C ASP A 67 -86.77 40.27 47.39
N THR A 68 -86.54 40.68 48.63
CA THR A 68 -86.56 42.05 49.10
C THR A 68 -85.13 42.54 49.22
N LEU A 69 -84.91 43.83 48.96
CA LEU A 69 -83.59 44.44 49.05
C LEU A 69 -82.95 44.22 50.43
N ALA A 70 -83.74 44.30 51.51
CA ALA A 70 -83.26 44.05 52.86
C ALA A 70 -82.75 42.62 53.07
N GLY A 71 -83.41 41.62 52.45
CA GLY A 71 -82.97 40.23 52.44
C GLY A 71 -81.64 40.04 51.71
N LEU A 72 -81.50 40.64 50.53
CA LEU A 72 -80.28 40.59 49.72
C LEU A 72 -79.09 41.28 50.40
N VAL A 73 -79.30 42.46 50.99
CA VAL A 73 -78.25 43.19 51.72
C VAL A 73 -77.86 42.48 53.01
N SER A 74 -78.83 41.89 53.72
CA SER A 74 -78.54 41.04 54.90
C SER A 74 -77.74 39.79 54.51
N HIS A 75 -78.03 39.19 53.35
CA HIS A 75 -77.25 38.08 52.82
C HIS A 75 -75.82 38.54 52.48
N LEU A 76 -75.65 39.65 51.77
CA LEU A 76 -74.36 40.24 51.44
C LEU A 76 -73.51 40.54 52.69
N MET A 77 -74.12 41.08 53.75
CA MET A 77 -73.44 41.31 55.02
C MET A 77 -73.00 40.00 55.69
N ARG A 78 -73.84 38.97 55.69
CA ARG A 78 -73.49 37.66 56.27
C ARG A 78 -72.36 36.98 55.50
N VAL A 79 -72.33 37.10 54.16
CA VAL A 79 -71.20 36.60 53.34
C VAL A 79 -69.90 37.30 53.76
N LYS A 80 -69.95 38.63 53.93
CA LYS A 80 -68.79 39.39 54.39
C LYS A 80 -68.36 39.06 55.82
N ASP A 81 -69.30 38.83 56.73
CA ASP A 81 -69.01 38.44 58.11
C ASP A 81 -68.34 37.05 58.20
N ARG A 82 -68.59 36.17 57.22
CA ARG A 82 -67.89 34.89 57.06
C ARG A 82 -66.49 35.04 56.46
N GLY A 83 -66.12 36.24 56.02
CA GLY A 83 -64.86 36.49 55.31
C GLY A 83 -64.88 36.02 53.85
N GLU A 84 -66.05 35.68 53.32
CA GLU A 84 -66.24 35.34 51.91
C GLU A 84 -66.47 36.60 51.09
N LEU A 85 -66.14 36.55 49.81
CA LEU A 85 -66.43 37.62 48.87
C LEU A 85 -67.85 37.46 48.33
N PRO A 86 -68.67 38.52 48.33
CA PRO A 86 -70.00 38.46 47.73
C PRO A 86 -69.86 38.15 46.22
N SER A 87 -70.74 37.30 45.72
CA SER A 87 -70.77 36.99 44.30
C SER A 87 -71.12 38.26 43.51
N LEU A 88 -70.46 38.45 42.36
CA LEU A 88 -70.71 39.61 41.50
C LEU A 88 -72.20 39.75 41.10
N PRO A 89 -72.94 38.67 40.78
CA PRO A 89 -74.37 38.77 40.48
C PRO A 89 -75.20 39.31 41.65
N LEU A 90 -74.94 38.83 42.88
CA LEU A 90 -75.64 39.29 44.08
C LEU A 90 -75.37 40.78 44.35
N LEU A 91 -74.11 41.22 44.18
CA LEU A 91 -73.74 42.61 44.36
C LEU A 91 -74.43 43.51 43.32
N LEU A 92 -74.42 43.10 42.05
CA LEU A 92 -75.06 43.85 40.96
C LEU A 92 -76.56 43.99 41.21
N GLU A 93 -77.22 42.92 41.63
CA GLU A 93 -78.64 42.93 41.98
C GLU A 93 -78.92 43.87 43.18
N CYS A 94 -78.06 43.86 44.21
CA CYS A 94 -78.17 44.79 45.33
C CYS A 94 -77.97 46.26 44.90
N MET A 95 -77.00 46.54 44.03
CA MET A 95 -76.76 47.90 43.54
C MET A 95 -77.91 48.41 42.66
N GLN A 96 -78.46 47.55 41.81
CA GLN A 96 -79.61 47.88 40.96
C GLN A 96 -80.82 48.25 41.82
N ARG A 97 -81.18 47.40 42.78
CA ARG A 97 -82.32 47.63 43.68
C ARG A 97 -82.10 48.78 44.68
N ILE A 98 -80.85 49.14 45.01
CA ILE A 98 -80.54 50.37 45.76
C ILE A 98 -80.71 51.61 44.89
N GLY A 99 -80.41 51.54 43.60
CA GLY A 99 -80.66 52.63 42.65
C GLY A 99 -82.15 52.98 42.55
N ASP A 100 -83.01 51.99 42.73
CA ASP A 100 -84.48 52.13 42.73
C ASP A 100 -85.06 52.56 44.09
N LEU A 101 -84.22 52.74 45.11
CA LEU A 101 -84.67 53.04 46.48
C LEU A 101 -85.06 54.52 46.63
N ASP A 102 -86.34 54.79 46.88
CA ASP A 102 -86.83 56.15 47.15
C ASP A 102 -86.58 56.57 48.62
N VAL A 103 -85.40 57.15 48.85
CA VAL A 103 -84.98 57.70 50.15
C VAL A 103 -85.76 58.96 50.52
N SER A 104 -86.48 59.59 49.58
CA SER A 104 -87.21 60.84 49.82
C SER A 104 -88.58 60.63 50.51
N SER A 105 -89.05 59.37 50.58
CA SER A 105 -90.27 59.02 51.30
C SER A 105 -90.11 59.12 52.82
N THR A 106 -91.19 59.38 53.57
CA THR A 106 -91.19 59.48 55.04
C THR A 106 -90.79 58.18 55.78
N ALA A 107 -90.64 57.07 55.06
CA ALA A 107 -90.09 55.80 55.56
C ALA A 107 -88.68 55.50 55.01
N GLY A 108 -88.09 56.43 54.24
CA GLY A 108 -86.78 56.29 53.59
C GLY A 108 -85.61 56.18 54.57
N ASP A 109 -85.70 56.84 55.73
CA ASP A 109 -84.69 56.78 56.79
C ASP A 109 -84.42 55.35 57.27
N GLY A 110 -85.45 54.49 57.25
CA GLY A 110 -85.36 53.08 57.62
C GLY A 110 -84.57 52.21 56.64
N HIS A 111 -84.22 52.72 55.45
CA HIS A 111 -83.54 51.98 54.38
C HIS A 111 -82.09 52.46 54.15
N ILE A 112 -81.71 53.61 54.71
CA ILE A 112 -80.37 54.22 54.55
C ILE A 112 -79.25 53.29 55.02
N TRP A 113 -79.50 52.47 56.04
CA TRP A 113 -78.51 51.52 56.57
C TRP A 113 -78.03 50.48 55.53
N MET A 114 -78.82 50.21 54.48
CA MET A 114 -78.51 49.23 53.45
C MET A 114 -77.50 49.73 52.41
N ILE A 115 -77.38 51.05 52.24
CA ILE A 115 -76.57 51.68 51.20
C ILE A 115 -75.07 51.45 51.46
N ALA A 116 -74.62 51.71 52.70
CA ALA A 116 -73.20 51.65 53.03
C ALA A 116 -72.57 50.24 52.90
N PRO A 117 -73.22 49.14 53.31
CA PRO A 117 -72.70 47.78 53.11
C PRO A 117 -72.51 47.42 51.63
N VAL A 118 -73.46 47.77 50.76
CA VAL A 118 -73.40 47.45 49.33
C VAL A 118 -72.34 48.27 48.62
N LEU A 119 -72.28 49.59 48.86
CA LEU A 119 -71.22 50.43 48.29
C LEU A 119 -69.83 50.00 48.76
N ARG A 120 -69.71 49.55 50.03
CA ARG A 120 -68.44 49.02 50.54
C ARG A 120 -68.05 47.72 49.85
N ALA A 121 -68.99 46.78 49.66
CA ALA A 121 -68.75 45.54 48.93
C ALA A 121 -68.40 45.80 47.45
N ALA A 122 -69.08 46.75 46.79
CA ALA A 122 -68.77 47.14 45.43
C ALA A 122 -67.38 47.74 45.28
N ARG A 123 -67.00 48.64 46.19
CA ARG A 123 -65.64 49.19 46.23
C ARG A 123 -64.61 48.09 46.46
N ASP A 124 -64.83 47.21 47.41
CA ASP A 124 -63.89 46.13 47.74
C ASP A 124 -63.72 45.17 46.54
N GLN A 125 -64.79 44.87 45.80
CA GLN A 125 -64.76 44.03 44.59
C GLN A 125 -64.09 44.73 43.40
N LEU A 126 -64.25 46.05 43.25
CA LEU A 126 -63.52 46.85 42.24
C LEU A 126 -62.01 46.90 42.53
N LEU A 127 -61.62 47.11 43.80
CA LEU A 127 -60.22 47.11 44.20
C LEU A 127 -59.58 45.75 43.97
N GLN A 128 -60.29 44.67 44.28
CA GLN A 128 -59.81 43.31 44.02
C GLN A 128 -59.68 43.03 42.52
N GLY A 129 -60.71 43.34 41.72
CA GLY A 129 -60.67 43.16 40.27
C GLY A 129 -59.57 43.98 39.60
N SER A 130 -59.28 45.18 40.11
CA SER A 130 -58.14 45.99 39.66
C SER A 130 -56.80 45.33 39.99
N GLY A 131 -56.66 44.72 41.17
CA GLY A 131 -55.47 43.97 41.57
C GLY A 131 -55.24 42.74 40.69
N ASP A 132 -56.28 41.94 40.49
CA ASP A 132 -56.24 40.74 39.65
C ASP A 132 -55.90 41.10 38.19
N ARG A 133 -56.48 42.18 37.68
CA ARG A 133 -56.14 42.70 36.34
C ARG A 133 -54.67 43.09 36.25
N GLN A 134 -54.12 43.80 37.23
CA GLN A 134 -52.72 44.19 37.22
C GLN A 134 -51.79 42.98 37.29
N VAL A 135 -52.14 41.95 38.08
CA VAL A 135 -51.40 40.68 38.12
C VAL A 135 -51.43 39.96 36.77
N LEU A 136 -52.59 39.90 36.13
CA LEU A 136 -52.74 39.30 34.80
C LEU A 136 -51.99 40.08 33.71
N GLU A 137 -51.98 41.41 33.78
CA GLU A 137 -51.20 42.27 32.88
C GLU A 137 -49.69 42.00 33.01
N VAL A 138 -49.18 41.86 34.24
CA VAL A 138 -47.78 41.48 34.50
C VAL A 138 -47.47 40.06 34.03
N GLN A 139 -48.38 39.10 34.26
CA GLN A 139 -48.20 37.74 33.75
C GLN A 139 -48.21 37.71 32.22
N SER A 140 -49.11 38.47 31.59
CA SER A 140 -49.19 38.63 30.14
C SER A 140 -47.90 39.24 29.57
N SER A 141 -47.36 40.29 30.18
CA SER A 141 -46.08 40.88 29.74
C SER A 141 -44.92 39.90 29.89
N ASN A 142 -44.86 39.15 30.99
CA ASN A 142 -43.80 38.16 31.23
C ASN A 142 -43.90 36.96 30.27
N LEU A 143 -45.13 36.53 29.95
CA LEU A 143 -45.34 35.46 28.97
C LEU A 143 -44.99 35.93 27.56
N LYS A 144 -45.29 37.18 27.20
CA LYS A 144 -44.88 37.78 25.93
C LYS A 144 -43.37 37.87 25.80
N SER A 145 -42.68 38.43 26.80
CA SER A 145 -41.21 38.51 26.76
C SER A 145 -40.59 37.12 26.66
N ARG A 146 -41.11 36.15 27.42
CA ARG A 146 -40.62 34.75 27.32
C ARG A 146 -40.89 34.12 25.95
N ALA A 147 -42.00 34.46 25.30
CA ALA A 147 -42.27 33.97 23.95
C ALA A 147 -41.31 34.60 22.92
N GLU A 148 -41.00 35.89 23.06
CA GLU A 148 -39.99 36.59 22.25
C GLU A 148 -38.59 35.99 22.45
N ASP A 149 -38.20 35.72 23.71
CA ASP A 149 -36.92 35.05 24.03
C ASP A 149 -36.82 33.66 23.39
N LEU A 150 -37.90 32.86 23.47
CA LEU A 150 -37.94 31.51 22.87
C LEU A 150 -37.94 31.56 21.34
N LEU A 151 -38.52 32.58 20.72
CA LEU A 151 -38.44 32.77 19.27
C LEU A 151 -37.02 33.13 18.85
N ALA A 152 -36.35 34.04 19.57
CA ALA A 152 -34.96 34.38 19.31
C ALA A 152 -34.02 33.18 19.49
N GLU A 153 -34.24 32.34 20.51
CA GLU A 153 -33.48 31.09 20.71
C GLU A 153 -33.73 30.09 19.57
N ALA A 154 -34.97 29.98 19.08
CA ALA A 154 -35.28 29.12 17.95
C ALA A 154 -34.56 29.58 16.66
N ASP A 155 -34.56 30.88 16.39
CA ASP A 155 -33.87 31.48 15.24
C ASP A 155 -32.35 31.24 15.33
N GLU A 156 -31.74 31.43 16.52
CA GLU A 156 -30.31 31.16 16.73
C GLU A 156 -29.96 29.68 16.52
N ILE A 157 -30.84 28.77 16.95
CA ILE A 157 -30.66 27.33 16.72
C ILE A 157 -30.76 27.00 15.23
N GLU A 158 -31.70 27.58 14.49
CA GLU A 158 -31.88 27.35 13.05
C GLU A 158 -30.68 27.87 12.26
N GLU A 159 -30.23 29.11 12.51
CA GLU A 159 -29.01 29.66 11.89
C GLU A 159 -27.77 28.82 12.22
N GLY A 160 -27.65 28.38 13.48
CA GLY A 160 -26.57 27.50 13.92
C GLY A 160 -26.58 26.13 13.22
N GLN A 161 -27.76 25.59 12.90
CA GLN A 161 -27.88 24.34 12.14
C GLN A 161 -27.51 24.55 10.67
N LEU A 162 -28.02 25.61 10.03
CA LEU A 162 -27.69 25.94 8.64
C LEU A 162 -26.17 26.15 8.47
N SER A 163 -25.52 26.88 9.37
CA SER A 163 -24.08 27.09 9.34
C SER A 163 -23.29 25.77 9.49
N ARG A 164 -23.75 24.86 10.35
CA ARG A 164 -23.14 23.53 10.49
C ARG A 164 -23.32 22.71 9.21
N GLU A 165 -24.51 22.67 8.64
CA GLU A 165 -24.79 21.97 7.39
C GLU A 165 -23.93 22.49 6.23
N GLU A 166 -23.79 23.81 6.09
CA GLU A 166 -22.89 24.43 5.12
C GLU A 166 -21.43 23.99 5.34
N SER A 167 -20.97 23.96 6.59
CA SER A 167 -19.61 23.52 6.92
C SER A 167 -19.38 22.05 6.55
N PHE A 168 -20.38 21.18 6.77
CA PHE A 168 -20.34 19.77 6.35
C PHE A 168 -20.34 19.63 4.84
N HIS A 169 -21.17 20.40 4.13
CA HIS A 169 -21.20 20.41 2.67
C HIS A 169 -19.89 20.90 2.07
N GLN A 170 -19.28 21.94 2.64
CA GLN A 170 -17.96 22.42 2.24
C GLN A 170 -16.86 21.40 2.53
N GLN A 171 -16.90 20.71 3.68
CA GLN A 171 -15.94 19.66 3.98
C GLN A 171 -16.08 18.48 3.02
N ALA A 172 -17.31 18.05 2.74
CA ALA A 172 -17.59 16.97 1.81
C ALA A 172 -17.16 17.33 0.37
N SER A 173 -17.34 18.58 -0.07
CA SER A 173 -16.88 19.03 -1.39
C SER A 173 -15.36 19.04 -1.48
N ARG A 174 -14.65 19.51 -0.45
CA ARG A 174 -13.18 19.44 -0.36
C ARG A 174 -12.68 18.00 -0.42
N GLN A 175 -13.29 17.08 0.33
CA GLN A 175 -12.92 15.67 0.31
C GLN A 175 -13.14 15.04 -1.07
N ARG A 176 -14.23 15.39 -1.77
CA ARG A 176 -14.46 14.90 -3.14
C ARG A 176 -13.38 15.38 -4.10
N LEU A 177 -12.98 16.65 -4.01
CA LEU A 177 -11.91 17.20 -4.83
C LEU A 177 -10.55 16.55 -4.52
N GLU A 178 -10.25 16.29 -3.24
CA GLU A 178 -9.03 15.59 -2.83
C GLU A 178 -9.01 14.14 -3.32
N ILE A 179 -10.13 13.41 -3.20
CA ILE A 179 -10.26 12.05 -3.75
C ILE A 179 -10.07 12.06 -5.27
N GLN A 180 -10.64 13.04 -5.96
CA GLN A 180 -10.48 13.18 -7.40
C GLN A 180 -9.01 13.42 -7.77
N ASP A 181 -8.33 14.37 -7.13
CA ASP A 181 -6.90 14.65 -7.35
C ASP A 181 -6.02 13.43 -7.07
N LEU A 182 -6.29 12.69 -5.99
CA LEU A 182 -5.59 11.44 -5.69
C LEU A 182 -5.87 10.35 -6.73
N SER A 183 -7.09 10.28 -7.26
CA SER A 183 -7.44 9.34 -8.32
C SER A 183 -6.74 9.66 -9.64
N GLU A 184 -6.62 10.95 -9.99
CA GLU A 184 -5.90 11.40 -11.17
C GLU A 184 -4.39 11.13 -11.04
N LYS A 185 -3.81 11.43 -9.87
CA LYS A 185 -2.40 11.10 -9.57
C LYS A 185 -2.14 9.61 -9.66
N THR A 186 -2.98 8.78 -9.05
CA THR A 186 -2.80 7.31 -9.12
C THR A 186 -2.90 6.79 -10.56
N HIS A 187 -3.77 7.38 -11.39
CA HIS A 187 -3.82 7.05 -12.81
C HIS A 187 -2.54 7.47 -13.55
N GLN A 188 -2.01 8.66 -13.28
CA GLN A 188 -0.73 9.12 -13.85
C GLN A 188 0.43 8.19 -13.47
N TRP A 189 0.57 7.85 -12.18
CA TRP A 189 1.60 6.92 -11.72
C TRP A 189 1.47 5.52 -12.33
N GLN A 190 0.24 5.05 -12.58
CA GLN A 190 0.01 3.78 -13.28
C GLN A 190 0.47 3.85 -14.74
N GLN A 191 0.20 4.97 -15.44
CA GLN A 191 0.67 5.17 -16.80
C GLN A 191 2.20 5.25 -16.87
N GLU A 192 2.84 6.01 -15.97
CA GLU A 192 4.30 6.11 -15.88
C GLU A 192 4.95 4.75 -15.60
N ARG A 193 4.36 3.95 -14.71
CA ARG A 193 4.83 2.60 -14.41
C ARG A 193 4.73 1.70 -15.65
N LEU A 194 3.61 1.72 -16.37
CA LEU A 194 3.44 0.92 -17.60
C LEU A 194 4.42 1.36 -18.69
N ALA A 195 4.69 2.66 -18.82
CA ALA A 195 5.70 3.17 -19.74
C ALA A 195 7.10 2.68 -19.35
N ALA A 196 7.47 2.77 -18.07
CA ALA A 196 8.77 2.28 -17.58
C ALA A 196 8.91 0.75 -17.72
N GLU A 197 7.83 -0.01 -17.51
CA GLU A 197 7.79 -1.46 -17.76
C GLU A 197 8.05 -1.75 -19.25
N ALA A 198 7.37 -1.05 -20.16
CA ALA A 198 7.57 -1.19 -21.61
C ALA A 198 9.00 -0.84 -22.04
N ASP A 199 9.54 0.30 -21.57
CA ASP A 199 10.92 0.71 -21.85
C ASP A 199 11.91 -0.36 -21.35
N SER A 200 11.67 -0.92 -20.16
CA SER A 200 12.53 -1.97 -19.60
C SER A 200 12.50 -3.27 -20.41
N GLU A 201 11.33 -3.65 -20.93
CA GLU A 201 11.19 -4.80 -21.82
C GLU A 201 11.91 -4.57 -23.15
N ASP A 202 11.81 -3.37 -23.72
CA ASP A 202 12.50 -3.02 -24.96
C ASP A 202 14.02 -2.96 -24.78
N PHE A 203 14.52 -2.45 -23.65
CA PHE A 203 15.95 -2.55 -23.30
C PHE A 203 16.42 -4.00 -23.19
N LEU A 204 15.63 -4.88 -22.57
CA LEU A 204 15.98 -6.31 -22.47
C LEU A 204 15.95 -7.01 -23.83
N ARG A 205 15.00 -6.67 -24.71
CA ARG A 205 14.94 -7.18 -26.08
C ARG A 205 16.16 -6.72 -26.88
N GLN A 206 16.51 -5.44 -26.82
CA GLN A 206 17.68 -4.91 -27.52
C GLN A 206 18.97 -5.57 -27.02
N ALA A 207 19.14 -5.68 -25.70
CA ALA A 207 20.30 -6.35 -25.12
C ALA A 207 20.38 -7.84 -25.51
N ALA A 208 19.26 -8.51 -25.71
CA ALA A 208 19.23 -9.88 -26.21
C ALA A 208 19.63 -9.97 -27.69
N VAL A 209 19.17 -9.04 -28.52
CA VAL A 209 19.56 -8.93 -29.94
C VAL A 209 21.07 -8.66 -30.05
N ASP A 210 21.59 -7.66 -29.33
CA ASP A 210 23.02 -7.33 -29.35
C ASP A 210 23.90 -8.51 -28.91
N ARG A 211 23.44 -9.30 -27.93
CA ARG A 211 24.11 -10.55 -27.51
C ARG A 211 24.07 -11.64 -28.57
N MET A 212 22.98 -11.77 -29.33
CA MET A 212 22.92 -12.72 -30.44
C MET A 212 23.83 -12.29 -31.58
N ASP A 213 23.82 -11.01 -31.94
CA ASP A 213 24.64 -10.46 -33.03
C ASP A 213 26.12 -10.63 -32.72
N SER A 214 26.56 -10.27 -31.51
CA SER A 214 27.95 -10.52 -31.07
C SER A 214 28.33 -12.01 -31.06
N TRP A 215 27.39 -12.90 -30.73
CA TRP A 215 27.63 -14.35 -30.79
C TRP A 215 27.78 -14.85 -32.23
N TYR A 216 26.96 -14.36 -33.17
CA TYR A 216 27.09 -14.66 -34.59
C TYR A 216 28.40 -14.12 -35.18
N GLU A 217 28.82 -12.91 -34.78
CA GLU A 217 30.12 -12.36 -35.17
C GLU A 217 31.28 -13.24 -34.69
N GLU A 218 31.26 -13.66 -33.42
CA GLU A 218 32.29 -14.55 -32.87
C GLU A 218 32.26 -15.93 -33.53
N GLN A 219 31.07 -16.47 -33.85
CA GLN A 219 30.94 -17.70 -34.62
C GLN A 219 31.58 -17.55 -36.01
N HIS A 220 31.25 -16.49 -36.75
CA HIS A 220 31.85 -16.23 -38.07
C HIS A 220 33.36 -16.05 -38.00
N ARG A 221 33.86 -15.39 -36.95
CA ARG A 221 35.30 -15.26 -36.70
C ARG A 221 35.93 -16.64 -36.49
N MET A 222 35.36 -17.49 -35.63
CA MET A 222 35.86 -18.84 -35.40
C MET A 222 35.79 -19.71 -36.68
N GLU A 223 34.73 -19.61 -37.47
CA GLU A 223 34.62 -20.30 -38.76
C GLU A 223 35.70 -19.85 -39.74
N ALA A 224 36.00 -18.55 -39.81
CA ALA A 224 37.08 -18.01 -40.63
C ALA A 224 38.47 -18.49 -40.16
N GLU A 225 38.70 -18.54 -38.85
CA GLU A 225 39.93 -19.09 -38.27
C GLU A 225 40.08 -20.59 -38.56
N ILE A 226 39.00 -21.37 -38.44
CA ILE A 226 38.97 -22.80 -38.82
C ILE A 226 39.27 -22.98 -40.31
N ALA A 227 38.67 -22.18 -41.19
CA ALA A 227 38.92 -22.24 -42.63
C ALA A 227 40.39 -21.91 -42.96
N SER A 228 40.95 -20.89 -42.32
CA SER A 228 42.36 -20.51 -42.45
C SER A 228 43.30 -21.62 -41.97
N LEU A 229 43.01 -22.22 -40.82
CA LEU A 229 43.76 -23.36 -40.29
C LEU A 229 43.63 -24.61 -41.18
N ALA A 230 42.45 -24.88 -41.72
CA ALA A 230 42.25 -25.99 -42.65
C ALA A 230 43.05 -25.79 -43.95
N ALA A 231 43.11 -24.56 -44.47
CA ALA A 231 43.93 -24.21 -45.62
C ALA A 231 45.43 -24.37 -45.31
N SER A 232 45.89 -23.92 -44.13
CA SER A 232 47.30 -24.05 -43.73
C SER A 232 47.70 -25.51 -43.51
N VAL A 233 46.84 -26.32 -42.90
CA VAL A 233 47.05 -27.78 -42.74
C VAL A 233 47.09 -28.47 -44.11
N SER A 234 46.20 -28.10 -45.03
CA SER A 234 46.17 -28.66 -46.38
C SER A 234 47.45 -28.31 -47.15
N SER A 235 47.92 -27.07 -47.04
CA SER A 235 49.19 -26.61 -47.61
C SER A 235 50.39 -27.34 -46.99
N LEU A 236 50.43 -27.46 -45.66
CA LEU A 236 51.48 -28.20 -44.97
C LEU A 236 51.50 -29.67 -45.38
N ARG A 237 50.34 -30.31 -45.52
CA ARG A 237 50.23 -31.69 -45.99
C ARG A 237 50.73 -31.84 -47.42
N ALA A 238 50.41 -30.90 -48.31
CA ALA A 238 50.93 -30.89 -49.68
C ALA A 238 52.46 -30.73 -49.70
N ASN A 239 52.99 -29.81 -48.90
CA ASN A 239 54.44 -29.61 -48.74
C ASN A 239 55.12 -30.86 -48.17
N MET A 240 54.57 -31.48 -47.13
CA MET A 240 55.11 -32.74 -46.59
C MET A 240 55.07 -33.87 -47.62
N PHE A 241 54.03 -33.94 -48.44
CA PHE A 241 53.94 -34.94 -49.48
C PHE A 241 55.05 -34.75 -50.54
N SER A 242 55.23 -33.51 -51.02
CA SER A 242 56.29 -33.12 -51.96
C SER A 242 57.70 -33.29 -51.37
N ASP A 243 57.93 -32.85 -50.15
CA ASP A 243 59.28 -32.71 -49.59
C ASP A 243 59.75 -33.98 -48.86
N VAL A 244 58.83 -34.81 -48.38
CA VAL A 244 59.17 -36.00 -47.57
C VAL A 244 58.72 -37.29 -48.23
N VAL A 245 57.47 -37.36 -48.70
CA VAL A 245 56.91 -38.62 -49.22
C VAL A 245 57.47 -38.93 -50.60
N GLU A 246 57.50 -37.96 -51.52
CA GLU A 246 58.00 -38.16 -52.88
C GLU A 246 59.51 -38.52 -52.93
N PRO A 247 60.40 -37.85 -52.18
CA PRO A 247 61.82 -38.23 -52.14
C PRO A 247 62.02 -39.58 -51.48
N ARG A 248 61.22 -39.92 -50.45
CA ARG A 248 61.27 -41.23 -49.82
C ARG A 248 60.83 -42.35 -50.75
N GLN A 249 59.76 -42.16 -51.51
CA GLN A 249 59.35 -43.14 -52.52
C GLN A 249 60.40 -43.28 -53.62
N ASN A 250 61.03 -42.18 -54.05
CA ASN A 250 62.13 -42.21 -55.00
C ASN A 250 63.39 -42.90 -54.46
N THR A 251 63.73 -42.72 -53.18
CA THR A 251 64.86 -43.43 -52.56
C THR A 251 64.56 -44.91 -52.34
N GLU A 252 63.34 -45.27 -51.91
CA GLU A 252 62.89 -46.66 -51.80
C GLU A 252 62.91 -47.36 -53.18
N ALA A 253 62.41 -46.71 -54.23
CA ALA A 253 62.48 -47.24 -55.60
C ALA A 253 63.93 -47.43 -56.08
N ARG A 254 64.84 -46.48 -55.78
CA ARG A 254 66.27 -46.60 -56.10
C ARG A 254 66.94 -47.73 -55.31
N LEU A 255 66.58 -47.92 -54.04
CA LEU A 255 67.07 -49.04 -53.21
C LEU A 255 66.60 -50.38 -53.78
N ASP A 256 65.35 -50.48 -54.22
CA ASP A 256 64.84 -51.70 -54.84
C ASP A 256 65.50 -51.99 -56.19
N GLU A 257 65.79 -50.96 -57.00
CA GLU A 257 66.54 -51.12 -58.24
C GLU A 257 68.00 -51.54 -57.97
N ALA A 258 68.65 -50.95 -56.96
CA ALA A 258 69.99 -51.35 -56.53
C ALA A 258 70.02 -52.80 -56.01
N ARG A 259 69.00 -53.23 -55.25
CA ARG A 259 68.84 -54.63 -54.80
C ARG A 259 68.70 -55.59 -55.99
N LYS A 260 67.90 -55.23 -57.00
CA LYS A 260 67.77 -56.03 -58.24
C LYS A 260 69.10 -56.16 -58.97
N LYS A 261 69.86 -55.06 -59.13
CA LYS A 261 71.20 -55.08 -59.74
C LYS A 261 72.18 -55.95 -58.96
N LEU A 262 72.13 -55.88 -57.62
CA LEU A 262 72.96 -56.71 -56.75
C LEU A 262 72.62 -58.20 -56.92
N HIS A 263 71.35 -58.56 -57.04
CA HIS A 263 70.91 -59.94 -57.28
C HIS A 263 71.39 -60.49 -58.65
N VAL A 264 71.47 -59.63 -59.68
CA VAL A 264 72.01 -60.00 -61.00
C VAL A 264 73.54 -60.18 -60.97
N LEU A 265 74.25 -59.41 -60.15
CA LEU A 265 75.70 -59.49 -60.02
C LEU A 265 76.16 -60.61 -59.07
N GLN A 266 75.29 -61.08 -58.18
CA GLN A 266 75.57 -62.16 -57.23
C GLN A 266 76.11 -63.46 -57.87
N PRO A 267 75.54 -64.00 -58.97
CA PRO A 267 76.11 -65.18 -59.64
C PRO A 267 77.47 -64.90 -60.29
N LYS A 268 77.71 -63.67 -60.78
CA LYS A 268 79.01 -63.28 -61.35
C LYS A 268 80.10 -63.16 -60.29
N LEU A 269 79.75 -62.67 -59.09
CA LEU A 269 80.64 -62.66 -57.93
C LEU A 269 80.96 -64.09 -57.46
N ALA A 270 79.96 -64.97 -57.44
CA ALA A 270 80.17 -66.39 -57.13
C ALA A 270 81.09 -67.08 -58.16
N GLU A 271 80.91 -66.78 -59.45
CA GLU A 271 81.82 -67.26 -60.52
C GLU A 271 83.25 -66.69 -60.36
N GLN A 272 83.39 -65.43 -59.96
CA GLN A 272 84.70 -64.82 -59.74
C GLN A 272 85.42 -65.41 -58.51
N GLU A 273 84.69 -65.71 -57.44
CA GLU A 273 85.21 -66.45 -56.28
C GLU A 273 85.60 -67.89 -56.65
N GLU A 274 84.84 -68.56 -57.52
CA GLU A 274 85.16 -69.90 -58.03
C GLU A 274 86.42 -69.88 -58.89
N ILE A 275 86.56 -68.91 -59.80
CA ILE A 275 87.78 -68.68 -60.59
C ILE A 275 88.98 -68.43 -59.68
N ARG A 276 88.80 -67.64 -58.61
CA ARG A 276 89.87 -67.40 -57.64
C ARG A 276 90.31 -68.69 -56.93
N ARG A 277 89.39 -69.55 -56.51
CA ARG A 277 89.75 -70.86 -55.93
C ARG A 277 90.50 -71.75 -56.91
N VAL A 278 90.11 -71.72 -58.20
CA VAL A 278 90.80 -72.47 -59.25
C VAL A 278 92.21 -71.94 -59.48
N LEU A 279 92.41 -70.61 -59.45
CA LEU A 279 93.74 -70.00 -59.54
C LEU A 279 94.60 -70.34 -58.32
N GLU A 280 94.09 -70.22 -57.10
CA GLU A 280 94.82 -70.58 -55.87
C GLU A 280 95.25 -72.06 -55.91
N LYS A 281 94.37 -72.97 -56.36
CA LYS A 281 94.69 -74.39 -56.54
C LYS A 281 95.74 -74.65 -57.64
N GLY A 282 95.68 -73.89 -58.74
CA GLY A 282 96.68 -73.96 -59.80
C GLY A 282 98.05 -73.44 -59.36
N GLU A 283 98.11 -72.42 -58.51
CA GLU A 283 99.35 -71.93 -57.93
C GLU A 283 100.02 -72.98 -57.02
N GLU A 284 99.23 -73.69 -56.21
CA GLU A 284 99.72 -74.82 -55.39
C GLU A 284 100.32 -75.94 -56.25
N GLU A 285 99.66 -76.32 -57.35
CA GLU A 285 100.16 -77.36 -58.28
C GLU A 285 101.47 -76.92 -58.99
N ILE A 286 101.60 -75.63 -59.33
CA ILE A 286 102.84 -75.08 -59.92
C ILE A 286 103.98 -75.13 -58.90
N GLU A 287 103.73 -74.83 -57.63
CA GLU A 287 104.75 -74.96 -56.58
C GLU A 287 105.21 -76.40 -56.39
N ASP A 288 104.28 -77.36 -56.36
CA ASP A 288 104.61 -78.78 -56.21
C ASP A 288 105.42 -79.31 -57.40
N LEU A 289 105.07 -78.93 -58.63
CA LEU A 289 105.85 -79.26 -59.82
C LEU A 289 107.25 -78.66 -59.79
N LYS A 290 107.40 -77.41 -59.32
CA LYS A 290 108.72 -76.79 -59.12
C LYS A 290 109.58 -77.59 -58.15
N ARG A 291 109.02 -78.07 -57.03
CA ARG A 291 109.75 -78.94 -56.09
C ARG A 291 110.17 -80.27 -56.72
N GLN A 292 109.32 -80.88 -57.56
CA GLN A 292 109.65 -82.12 -58.26
C GLN A 292 110.78 -81.93 -59.29
N ILE A 293 110.77 -80.83 -60.03
CA ILE A 293 111.84 -80.50 -60.99
C ILE A 293 113.16 -80.27 -60.26
N GLN A 294 113.14 -79.53 -59.16
CA GLN A 294 114.34 -79.28 -58.35
C GLN A 294 114.93 -80.59 -57.81
N LYS A 295 114.06 -81.49 -57.31
CA LYS A 295 114.48 -82.80 -56.82
C LYS A 295 115.14 -83.67 -57.89
N LYS A 296 114.65 -83.62 -59.15
CA LYS A 296 115.28 -84.33 -60.27
C LYS A 296 116.63 -83.73 -60.69
N GLN A 297 116.76 -82.40 -60.64
CA GLN A 297 118.03 -81.73 -60.95
C GLN A 297 119.10 -82.01 -59.90
N ASP A 298 118.71 -82.16 -58.63
CA ASP A 298 119.62 -82.54 -57.55
C ASP A 298 120.03 -84.04 -57.62
N GLU A 299 119.16 -84.91 -58.17
CA GLU A 299 119.48 -86.33 -58.44
C GLU A 299 120.43 -86.52 -59.64
N ASP A 300 120.31 -85.72 -60.69
CA ASP A 300 121.18 -85.76 -61.88
C ASP A 300 122.60 -85.20 -61.63
N ALA A 301 122.80 -84.37 -60.59
CA ALA A 301 124.10 -83.81 -60.23
C ALA A 301 124.98 -84.76 -59.38
N SER A 302 124.46 -85.91 -58.94
CA SER A 302 125.12 -86.82 -57.99
C SER A 302 125.91 -87.96 -58.66
N ASN A 303 125.81 -88.18 -59.98
CA ASN A 303 126.49 -89.31 -60.64
C ASN A 303 127.25 -88.88 -61.90
N ASP A 304 128.52 -89.30 -61.93
CA ASP A 304 129.47 -89.37 -63.07
C ASP A 304 130.41 -88.20 -63.42
N THR A 305 131.70 -88.50 -63.29
CA THR A 305 132.82 -88.08 -64.14
C THR A 305 133.84 -89.23 -64.23
N PRO A 306 134.83 -89.26 -65.15
CA PRO A 306 134.86 -88.76 -66.54
C PRO A 306 135.67 -89.65 -67.53
N ARG A 307 135.52 -89.46 -68.86
CA ARG A 307 136.67 -89.47 -69.81
C ARG A 307 136.34 -88.91 -71.21
N THR A 308 136.98 -87.77 -71.51
CA THR A 308 137.66 -87.35 -72.77
C THR A 308 137.40 -88.19 -74.05
N ARG A 309 137.15 -87.62 -75.25
CA ARG A 309 138.00 -86.65 -75.99
C ARG A 309 137.33 -86.20 -77.32
N ARG A 310 137.63 -84.95 -77.71
CA ARG A 310 137.76 -84.39 -79.09
C ARG A 310 136.51 -84.33 -80.00
N ALA A 311 136.00 -83.11 -80.28
CA ALA A 311 136.35 -82.20 -81.39
C ALA A 311 135.55 -82.54 -82.68
N SER A 312 134.93 -81.61 -83.44
CA SER A 312 135.28 -80.22 -83.75
C SER A 312 134.15 -79.56 -84.57
N ARG A 313 134.02 -78.22 -84.49
CA ARG A 313 133.79 -77.22 -85.59
C ARG A 313 132.56 -77.41 -86.53
N LEU A 314 131.82 -76.41 -87.00
CA LEU A 314 131.87 -74.93 -87.02
C LEU A 314 130.58 -74.42 -87.74
N ARG A 315 130.18 -73.16 -87.47
CA ARG A 315 129.52 -72.17 -88.38
C ARG A 315 128.03 -72.40 -88.75
N THR A 316 127.12 -71.41 -88.88
CA THR A 316 127.18 -69.93 -89.06
C THR A 316 125.77 -69.31 -89.03
N GLY A 317 125.67 -67.97 -88.84
CA GLY A 317 124.57 -67.06 -89.28
C GLY A 317 123.57 -66.67 -88.16
N ALA A 318 123.40 -65.41 -87.73
CA ALA A 318 122.89 -64.19 -88.41
C ALA A 318 121.48 -64.42 -88.99
N THR A 319 120.42 -63.66 -88.63
CA THR A 319 120.29 -62.20 -88.46
C THR A 319 119.71 -61.75 -87.13
#